data_AF-A0AA43JNW4-F1
#
_entry.id   AF-A0AA43JNW4-F1
#
_cell.length_a   1.000
_cell.length_b   1.000
_cell.length_c   1.000
_cell.angle_alpha   90.00
_cell.angle_beta   90.00
_cell.angle_gamma   90.00
#
_symmetry.space_group_name_H-M   'P 1'
#
loop_
_entity.id
_entity.type
_entity.pdbx_description
1 polymer ?
#
loop_
_entity_poly.entity_id
_entity_poly.type
_entity_poly.pdbx_seq_one_letter_code
_entity_poly.pdbx_strand_id
1 'polypeptide(L)'
;SQFATTMYNAVFWGGYTDVTHKPHSIYFSRYPEGIEATLDYPSIDLAFRNQTDGALYIKTEYSDTSLTVKILGRNGGRTVAGEQRNGSTNLTVVSEGDPSTAIRVSATVSDRYGFTSPDTVYQANPEIEPGTSDTIESGLEGWSVKVTRVLTYPDGTTTSQEWVARYRSRPVIVEVHPCDIPKGNEGYTGSPCPTTTTTTVPLATTTTTVAPTTTTAP
;
A
#
# COMPACT_ATOMS: atom_id res chain seq x y z
N SER A 1 -0.80 13.26 -0.58
CA SER A 1 0.28 12.27 -0.34
C SER A 1 1.35 12.24 -1.42
N GLN A 2 1.03 12.11 -2.72
CA GLN A 2 2.05 11.96 -3.78
C GLN A 2 3.15 13.04 -3.71
N PHE A 3 2.75 14.31 -3.56
CA PHE A 3 3.70 15.41 -3.43
C PHE A 3 4.67 15.29 -2.25
N ALA A 4 4.17 14.90 -1.06
CA ALA A 4 5.02 14.70 0.11
C ALA A 4 6.02 13.57 -0.12
N THR A 5 5.59 12.44 -0.70
CA THR A 5 6.50 11.34 -1.05
C THR A 5 7.55 11.76 -2.08
N THR A 6 7.17 12.49 -3.14
CA THR A 6 8.12 12.95 -4.17
C THR A 6 9.12 13.96 -3.60
N MET A 7 8.67 14.93 -2.81
CA MET A 7 9.54 15.89 -2.12
C MET A 7 10.49 15.17 -1.15
N TYR A 8 9.97 14.25 -0.34
CA TYR A 8 10.78 13.48 0.61
C TYR A 8 11.87 12.69 -0.11
N ASN A 9 11.56 12.04 -1.25
CA ASN A 9 12.57 11.33 -2.02
C ASN A 9 13.66 12.27 -2.55
N ALA A 10 13.32 13.48 -3.02
CA ALA A 10 14.32 14.47 -3.44
C ALA A 10 15.21 14.93 -2.26
N VAL A 11 14.63 15.12 -1.07
CA VAL A 11 15.33 15.49 0.17
C VAL A 11 16.24 14.34 0.64
N PHE A 12 15.69 13.13 0.67
CA PHE A 12 16.32 11.90 1.13
C PHE A 12 17.55 11.55 0.30
N TRP A 13 17.38 11.50 -1.01
CA TRP A 13 18.46 11.18 -1.94
C TRP A 13 19.41 12.37 -2.14
N GLY A 14 18.90 13.61 -2.04
CA GLY A 14 19.70 14.82 -2.06
C GLY A 14 20.57 15.05 -0.82
N GLY A 15 20.64 14.10 0.11
CA GLY A 15 21.55 14.20 1.26
C GLY A 15 21.20 15.31 2.24
N TYR A 16 19.97 15.84 2.22
CA TYR A 16 19.54 16.88 3.15
C TYR A 16 19.21 16.30 4.51
N THR A 17 19.32 17.12 5.55
CA THR A 17 18.91 16.73 6.90
C THR A 17 17.39 16.62 6.96
N ASP A 18 16.90 15.41 7.19
CA ASP A 18 15.50 15.15 7.52
C ASP A 18 15.22 15.65 8.95
N VAL A 19 14.28 16.59 9.10
CA VAL A 19 13.90 17.17 10.39
C VAL A 19 12.68 16.45 10.94
N THR A 20 11.67 16.21 10.10
CA THR A 20 10.54 15.35 10.42
C THR A 20 9.90 14.81 9.16
N HIS A 21 9.53 13.55 9.19
CA HIS A 21 8.64 12.92 8.22
C HIS A 21 7.87 11.80 8.91
N LYS A 22 6.81 11.31 8.26
CA LYS A 22 6.09 10.12 8.70
C LYS A 22 5.70 9.28 7.49
N PRO A 23 6.10 7.99 7.43
CA PRO A 23 5.63 7.09 6.39
C PRO A 23 4.13 6.86 6.45
N HIS A 24 3.57 6.36 5.36
CA HIS A 24 2.16 5.96 5.32
C HIS A 24 1.89 4.78 6.26
N SER A 25 0.70 4.75 6.85
CA SER A 25 0.22 3.58 7.60
C SER A 25 -0.43 2.52 6.71
N ILE A 26 -0.62 2.80 5.41
CA ILE A 26 -1.18 1.88 4.41
C ILE A 26 -0.19 1.85 3.25
N TYR A 27 0.12 0.65 2.77
CA TYR A 27 1.04 0.48 1.64
C TYR A 27 0.39 0.88 0.31
N PHE A 28 1.15 1.60 -0.52
CA PHE A 28 0.81 1.86 -1.91
C PHE A 28 1.97 1.39 -2.79
N SER A 29 1.70 0.48 -3.72
CA SER A 29 2.73 -0.12 -4.60
C SER A 29 3.52 0.88 -5.46
N ARG A 30 3.01 2.10 -5.62
CA ARG A 30 3.69 3.19 -6.34
C ARG A 30 4.74 3.93 -5.52
N TYR A 31 4.83 3.68 -4.21
CA TYR A 31 5.81 4.33 -3.34
C TYR A 31 6.85 3.31 -2.85
N PRO A 32 8.13 3.70 -2.76
CA PRO A 32 9.15 2.80 -2.23
C PRO A 32 8.91 2.55 -0.75
N GLU A 33 8.89 1.27 -0.37
CA GLU A 33 8.61 0.83 1.00
C GLU A 33 9.56 1.53 2.00
N GLY A 34 8.97 2.25 2.95
CA GLY A 34 9.66 2.98 4.00
C GLY A 34 10.34 4.30 3.59
N ILE A 35 10.53 4.57 2.30
CA ILE A 35 11.12 5.83 1.79
C ILE A 35 10.00 6.72 1.25
N GLU A 36 9.07 7.09 2.13
CA GLU A 36 7.89 7.86 1.78
C GLU A 36 7.46 8.79 2.91
N ALA A 37 6.60 9.74 2.58
CA ALA A 37 6.05 10.67 3.55
C ALA A 37 4.57 10.92 3.28
N THR A 38 3.77 10.92 4.34
CA THR A 38 2.41 11.47 4.34
C THR A 38 2.42 12.90 4.85
N LEU A 39 1.29 13.59 4.68
CA LEU A 39 1.06 14.95 5.14
C LEU A 39 -0.38 15.03 5.66
N ASP A 40 -0.55 15.66 6.82
CA ASP A 40 -1.86 15.95 7.42
C ASP A 40 -1.71 17.19 8.31
N TYR A 41 -1.95 18.37 7.76
CA TYR A 41 -1.72 19.61 8.50
C TYR A 41 -2.82 19.85 9.54
N PRO A 42 -2.50 20.19 10.81
CA PRO A 42 -1.16 20.50 11.34
C PRO A 42 -0.45 19.33 12.06
N SER A 43 -1.01 18.12 12.04
CA SER A 43 -0.58 16.99 12.89
C SER A 43 0.62 16.19 12.35
N ILE A 44 0.80 16.16 11.03
CA ILE A 44 1.88 15.46 10.33
C ILE A 44 2.45 16.40 9.28
N ASP A 45 3.75 16.67 9.40
CA ASP A 45 4.49 17.56 8.51
C ASP A 45 5.67 16.82 7.83
N LEU A 46 6.19 17.44 6.78
CA LEU A 46 7.45 17.09 6.14
C LEU A 46 8.37 18.31 6.22
N ALA A 47 9.38 18.25 7.10
CA ALA A 47 10.36 19.31 7.23
C ALA A 47 11.77 18.78 7.00
N PHE A 48 12.59 19.59 6.33
CA PHE A 48 14.00 19.32 6.11
C PHE A 48 14.82 20.59 6.32
N ARG A 49 16.12 20.43 6.56
CA ARG A 49 17.05 21.55 6.70
C ARG A 49 18.01 21.57 5.52
N ASN A 50 18.16 22.75 4.92
CA ASN A 50 19.26 23.03 4.02
C ASN A 50 20.53 23.29 4.85
N GLN A 51 21.48 22.37 4.79
CA GLN A 51 22.79 22.50 5.43
C GLN A 51 23.91 22.88 4.45
N THR A 52 23.56 23.38 3.26
CA THR A 52 24.54 23.90 2.29
C THR A 52 24.78 25.39 2.51
N ASP A 53 25.96 25.87 2.09
CA ASP A 53 26.29 27.31 2.08
C ASP A 53 25.58 28.09 0.96
N GLY A 54 24.64 27.45 0.24
CA GLY A 54 23.94 28.03 -0.90
C GLY A 54 22.43 28.05 -0.70
N ALA A 55 21.76 28.95 -1.43
CA ALA A 55 20.31 28.90 -1.55
C ALA A 55 19.87 27.65 -2.32
N LEU A 56 18.70 27.12 -1.95
CA LEU A 56 18.01 26.09 -2.72
C LEU A 56 16.91 26.76 -3.55
N TYR A 57 16.85 26.38 -4.82
CA TYR A 57 15.72 26.62 -5.70
C TYR A 57 14.96 25.31 -5.90
N ILE A 58 13.75 25.25 -5.37
CA ILE A 58 12.90 24.07 -5.50
C ILE A 58 11.93 24.30 -6.65
N LYS A 59 12.05 23.49 -7.69
CA LYS A 59 11.17 23.52 -8.86
C LYS A 59 10.29 22.28 -8.87
N THR A 60 8.99 22.49 -9.06
CA THR A 60 8.00 21.42 -9.15
C THR A 60 7.33 21.45 -10.51
N GLU A 61 7.20 20.30 -11.15
CA GLU A 61 6.55 20.13 -12.45
C GLU A 61 5.55 18.96 -12.34
N TYR A 62 4.37 19.07 -12.94
CA TYR A 62 3.37 18.00 -12.93
C TYR A 62 2.69 17.83 -14.29
N SER A 63 2.19 16.63 -14.52
CA SER A 63 1.26 16.26 -15.59
C SER A 63 0.11 15.44 -14.97
N ASP A 64 -0.82 14.97 -15.80
CA ASP A 64 -1.91 14.08 -15.36
C ASP A 64 -1.42 12.77 -14.74
N THR A 65 -0.18 12.36 -15.04
CA THR A 65 0.38 11.05 -14.66
C THR A 65 1.68 11.14 -13.88
N SER A 66 2.27 12.33 -13.72
CA SER A 66 3.60 12.48 -13.13
C SER A 66 3.70 13.74 -12.28
N LEU A 67 4.51 13.64 -11.22
CA LEU A 67 4.94 14.77 -10.41
C LEU A 67 6.46 14.68 -10.25
N THR A 68 7.14 15.77 -10.56
CA THR A 68 8.59 15.90 -10.46
C THR A 68 8.95 17.02 -9.50
N VAL A 69 9.84 16.73 -8.56
CA VAL A 69 10.47 17.72 -7.68
C VAL A 69 11.96 17.77 -8.01
N LYS A 70 12.47 18.98 -8.28
CA LYS A 70 13.89 19.25 -8.50
C LYS A 70 14.37 20.18 -7.41
N ILE A 71 15.40 19.77 -6.67
CA ILE A 71 16.10 20.64 -5.74
C ILE A 71 17.39 21.06 -6.43
N LEU A 72 17.45 22.33 -6.81
CA LEU A 72 18.58 22.94 -7.52
C LEU A 72 19.30 23.89 -6.57
N GLY A 73 20.61 24.04 -6.74
CA GLY A 73 21.42 24.88 -5.89
C GLY A 73 22.86 24.40 -5.84
N ARG A 74 23.62 24.92 -4.88
CA ARG A 74 24.98 24.42 -4.63
C ARG A 74 24.86 23.00 -4.07
N ASN A 75 25.12 22.00 -4.90
CA ASN A 75 25.05 20.59 -4.50
C ASN A 75 26.09 20.22 -3.42
N GLY A 76 27.08 21.09 -3.19
CA GLY A 76 28.08 20.94 -2.12
C GLY A 76 28.87 19.65 -2.25
N GLY A 77 29.14 19.21 -3.49
CA GLY A 77 29.88 17.98 -3.75
C GLY A 77 29.03 16.71 -3.79
N ARG A 78 27.78 16.72 -3.31
CA ARG A 78 26.99 15.49 -3.08
C ARG A 78 26.94 14.52 -4.27
N THR A 79 27.11 13.24 -3.97
CA THR A 79 26.84 12.12 -4.89
C THR A 79 25.73 11.26 -4.30
N VAL A 80 24.84 10.79 -5.17
CA VAL A 80 23.71 9.98 -4.74
C VAL A 80 23.89 8.55 -5.21
N ALA A 81 23.77 7.59 -4.29
CA ALA A 81 23.69 6.18 -4.59
C ALA A 81 22.50 5.57 -3.84
N GLY A 82 21.64 4.81 -4.51
CA GLY A 82 20.43 4.30 -3.89
C GLY A 82 19.85 3.12 -4.63
N GLU A 83 19.54 2.07 -3.89
CA GLU A 83 18.71 0.97 -4.36
C GLU A 83 17.47 0.88 -3.47
N GLN A 84 16.31 0.64 -4.07
CA GLN A 84 15.06 0.44 -3.35
C GLN A 84 14.37 -0.80 -3.89
N ARG A 85 13.60 -1.48 -3.03
CA ARG A 85 12.73 -2.60 -3.41
C ARG A 85 11.29 -2.10 -3.60
N ASN A 86 10.58 -2.66 -4.58
CA ASN A 86 9.16 -2.39 -4.87
C ASN A 86 8.79 -0.90 -4.98
N GLY A 87 9.31 -0.24 -6.02
CA GLY A 87 8.94 1.12 -6.41
C GLY A 87 9.87 1.63 -7.52
N SER A 88 9.44 2.61 -8.31
CA SER A 88 10.31 3.30 -9.28
C SER A 88 10.62 4.70 -8.78
N THR A 89 11.85 4.92 -8.31
CA THR A 89 12.38 6.26 -8.07
C THR A 89 13.37 6.52 -9.19
N ASN A 90 12.91 7.24 -10.20
CA ASN A 90 13.80 7.77 -11.22
C ASN A 90 14.54 8.94 -10.61
N LEU A 91 15.70 8.64 -10.01
CA LEU A 91 16.59 9.68 -9.55
C LEU A 91 17.45 10.16 -10.72
N THR A 92 17.26 11.40 -11.13
CA THR A 92 18.14 12.04 -12.10
C THR A 92 19.12 12.95 -11.37
N VAL A 93 20.41 12.59 -11.42
CA VAL A 93 21.49 13.50 -11.01
C VAL A 93 21.82 14.39 -12.20
N VAL A 94 21.40 15.67 -12.13
CA VAL A 94 21.59 16.64 -13.22
C VAL A 94 23.06 17.09 -13.33
N SER A 95 23.79 17.05 -12.21
CA SER A 95 25.24 17.26 -12.15
C SER A 95 25.77 16.68 -10.84
N GLU A 96 26.76 15.79 -10.94
CA GLU A 96 27.54 15.40 -9.77
C GLU A 96 28.38 16.58 -9.29
N GLY A 97 28.59 16.67 -7.97
CA GLY A 97 29.53 17.64 -7.40
C GLY A 97 30.97 17.12 -7.47
N ASP A 98 31.90 17.92 -6.97
CA ASP A 98 33.30 17.49 -6.83
C ASP A 98 33.41 16.26 -5.90
N PRO A 99 33.87 15.10 -6.41
CA PRO A 99 33.98 13.87 -5.62
C PRO A 99 34.84 14.00 -4.36
N SER A 100 35.81 14.92 -4.35
CA SER A 100 36.70 15.17 -3.21
C SER A 100 36.03 15.91 -2.06
N THR A 101 34.87 16.51 -2.31
CA THR A 101 34.04 17.20 -1.30
C THR A 101 32.65 16.59 -1.17
N ALA A 102 32.44 15.41 -1.77
CA ALA A 102 31.15 14.77 -1.84
C ALA A 102 30.69 14.17 -0.52
N ILE A 103 29.47 14.51 -0.12
CA ILE A 103 28.68 13.65 0.77
C ILE A 103 28.02 12.57 -0.08
N ARG A 104 28.28 11.30 0.22
CA ARG A 104 27.67 10.15 -0.44
C ARG A 104 26.49 9.66 0.38
N VAL A 105 25.32 9.56 -0.25
CA VAL A 105 24.13 8.97 0.37
C VAL A 105 24.01 7.52 -0.09
N SER A 106 23.73 6.60 0.82
CA SER A 106 23.27 5.25 0.53
C SER A 106 22.10 4.87 1.44
N ALA A 107 21.26 3.93 1.01
CA ALA A 107 20.20 3.40 1.86
C ALA A 107 19.91 1.92 1.58
N THR A 108 19.41 1.24 2.60
CA THR A 108 18.90 -0.14 2.50
C THR A 108 17.51 -0.21 3.11
N VAL A 109 16.67 -1.08 2.54
CA VAL A 109 15.37 -1.45 3.08
C VAL A 109 15.41 -2.94 3.37
N SER A 110 15.04 -3.33 4.59
CA SER A 110 14.99 -4.74 4.98
C SER A 110 13.95 -5.52 4.17
N ASP A 111 14.00 -6.85 4.26
CA ASP A 111 12.83 -7.67 3.94
C ASP A 111 11.63 -7.26 4.82
N ARG A 112 10.42 -7.57 4.35
CA ARG A 112 9.20 -7.39 5.13
C ARG A 112 9.21 -8.32 6.34
N TYR A 113 8.83 -7.81 7.50
CA TYR A 113 8.74 -8.60 8.74
C TYR A 113 7.58 -8.13 9.62
N GLY A 114 7.27 -8.88 10.68
CA GLY A 114 6.20 -8.51 11.62
C GLY A 114 4.83 -8.50 10.94
N PHE A 115 4.55 -9.55 10.16
CA PHE A 115 3.29 -9.69 9.44
C PHE A 115 2.11 -9.74 10.41
N THR A 116 1.02 -9.07 10.02
CA THR A 116 -0.24 -9.06 10.77
C THR A 116 -1.37 -9.47 9.83
N SER A 117 -2.09 -10.53 10.20
CA SER A 117 -3.23 -10.98 9.42
C SER A 117 -4.36 -9.94 9.44
N PRO A 118 -5.14 -9.83 8.36
CA PRO A 118 -6.32 -8.98 8.35
C PRO A 118 -7.42 -9.54 9.25
N ASP A 119 -8.10 -8.67 9.96
CA ASP A 119 -9.35 -9.01 10.64
C ASP A 119 -10.46 -9.24 9.60
N THR A 120 -11.45 -10.06 9.94
CA THR A 120 -12.65 -10.22 9.12
C THR A 120 -13.75 -9.30 9.62
N VAL A 121 -14.29 -8.48 8.72
CA VAL A 121 -15.46 -7.64 8.95
C VAL A 121 -16.64 -8.29 8.22
N TYR A 122 -17.72 -8.53 8.97
CA TYR A 122 -18.95 -9.09 8.44
C TYR A 122 -19.92 -7.98 8.07
N GLN A 123 -20.42 -8.02 6.84
CA GLN A 123 -21.46 -7.13 6.36
C GLN A 123 -22.77 -7.91 6.23
N ALA A 124 -23.81 -7.42 6.90
CA ALA A 124 -25.13 -8.03 6.87
C ALA A 124 -25.76 -7.85 5.48
N ASN A 125 -26.09 -8.96 4.81
CA ASN A 125 -26.86 -8.97 3.57
C ASN A 125 -28.00 -9.99 3.68
N PRO A 126 -29.28 -9.56 3.83
CA PRO A 126 -30.40 -10.49 3.95
C PRO A 126 -30.74 -11.24 2.66
N GLU A 127 -30.14 -10.85 1.52
CA GLU A 127 -30.36 -11.50 0.23
C GLU A 127 -29.46 -12.74 0.03
N ILE A 128 -28.41 -12.90 0.84
CA ILE A 128 -27.52 -14.07 0.77
C ILE A 128 -28.14 -15.26 1.50
N GLU A 129 -28.00 -16.47 0.95
CA GLU A 129 -28.56 -17.68 1.56
C GLU A 129 -27.85 -17.97 2.90
N PRO A 130 -28.58 -18.27 3.99
CA PRO A 130 -27.96 -18.64 5.25
C PRO A 130 -26.98 -19.81 5.11
N GLY A 131 -25.85 -19.71 5.80
CA GLY A 131 -24.73 -20.66 5.71
C GLY A 131 -23.80 -20.47 4.51
N THR A 132 -24.08 -19.48 3.64
CA THR A 132 -23.20 -19.09 2.53
C THR A 132 -22.59 -17.69 2.80
N SER A 133 -21.56 -17.33 2.03
CA SER A 133 -20.83 -16.08 2.21
C SER A 133 -20.20 -15.62 0.91
N ASP A 134 -20.19 -14.31 0.67
CA ASP A 134 -19.51 -13.68 -0.44
C ASP A 134 -18.37 -12.78 0.06
N THR A 135 -17.15 -12.97 -0.45
CA THR A 135 -16.02 -12.09 -0.11
C THR A 135 -16.03 -10.88 -1.03
N ILE A 136 -16.29 -9.70 -0.47
CA ILE A 136 -16.33 -8.43 -1.20
C ILE A 136 -14.94 -7.78 -1.26
N GLU A 137 -14.16 -7.90 -0.17
CA GLU A 137 -12.77 -7.46 -0.13
C GLU A 137 -11.90 -8.57 0.48
N SER A 138 -10.83 -8.99 -0.22
CA SER A 138 -9.96 -10.09 0.24
C SER A 138 -9.02 -9.72 1.39
N GLY A 139 -9.03 -8.47 1.84
CA GLY A 139 -8.09 -7.91 2.80
C GLY A 139 -6.65 -7.82 2.27
N LEU A 140 -5.79 -7.18 3.06
CA LEU A 140 -4.33 -7.17 2.85
C LEU A 140 -3.64 -7.41 4.19
N GLU A 141 -2.60 -8.22 4.20
CA GLU A 141 -1.74 -8.36 5.38
C GLU A 141 -1.04 -7.05 5.70
N GLY A 142 -0.81 -6.79 6.99
CA GLY A 142 0.08 -5.74 7.46
C GLY A 142 1.51 -6.27 7.56
N TRP A 143 2.50 -5.38 7.51
CA TRP A 143 3.90 -5.72 7.72
C TRP A 143 4.71 -4.48 8.11
N SER A 144 5.96 -4.69 8.47
CA SER A 144 6.94 -3.64 8.72
C SER A 144 8.16 -3.80 7.82
N VAL A 145 8.82 -2.68 7.54
CA VAL A 145 10.17 -2.65 6.96
C VAL A 145 11.04 -1.71 7.78
N LYS A 146 12.34 -2.01 7.84
CA LYS A 146 13.34 -1.15 8.45
C LYS A 146 14.13 -0.47 7.34
N VAL A 147 14.27 0.83 7.41
CA VAL A 147 15.11 1.61 6.51
C VAL A 147 16.34 2.09 7.24
N THR A 148 17.50 1.94 6.61
CA THR A 148 18.76 2.51 7.07
C THR A 148 19.29 3.43 6.00
N ARG A 149 19.60 4.69 6.35
CA ARG A 149 20.24 5.68 5.47
C ARG A 149 21.60 6.04 6.01
N VAL A 150 22.64 5.94 5.19
CA VAL A 150 24.01 6.30 5.56
C VAL A 150 24.45 7.50 4.72
N LEU A 151 24.99 8.52 5.39
CA LEU A 151 25.68 9.63 4.75
C LEU A 151 27.17 9.48 5.06
N THR A 152 28.00 9.39 4.04
CA THR A 152 29.47 9.38 4.15
C THR A 152 30.02 10.73 3.74
N TYR A 153 30.79 11.37 4.62
CA TYR A 153 31.39 12.69 4.42
C TYR A 153 32.77 12.59 3.75
N PRO A 154 33.32 13.70 3.24
CA PRO A 154 34.62 13.72 2.54
C PRO A 154 35.80 13.23 3.37
N ASP A 155 35.75 13.42 4.70
CA ASP A 155 36.76 12.95 5.65
C ASP A 155 36.65 11.45 5.97
N GLY A 156 35.70 10.74 5.34
CA GLY A 156 35.42 9.33 5.56
C GLY A 156 34.51 9.03 6.75
N THR A 157 34.12 10.03 7.54
CA THR A 157 33.16 9.84 8.62
C THR A 157 31.78 9.52 8.07
N THR A 158 30.95 8.85 8.88
CA THR A 158 29.59 8.49 8.48
C THR A 158 28.57 8.86 9.55
N THR A 159 27.36 9.19 9.09
CA THR A 159 26.17 9.24 9.95
C THR A 159 25.14 8.24 9.44
N SER A 160 24.49 7.51 10.35
CA SER A 160 23.44 6.56 10.04
C SER A 160 22.11 7.02 10.64
N GLN A 161 21.04 6.88 9.88
CA GLN A 161 19.65 7.11 10.30
C GLN A 161 18.87 5.80 10.11
N GLU A 162 18.06 5.43 11.10
CA GLU A 162 17.25 4.22 11.05
C GLU A 162 15.82 4.51 11.52
N TRP A 163 14.83 4.00 10.79
CA TRP A 163 13.44 4.00 11.22
C TRP A 163 12.68 2.77 10.72
N VAL A 164 11.53 2.51 11.33
CA VAL A 164 10.62 1.44 10.95
C VAL A 164 9.36 2.05 10.36
N ALA A 165 9.03 1.66 9.13
CA ALA A 165 7.73 1.92 8.54
C ALA A 165 6.80 0.74 8.84
N ARG A 166 5.60 1.02 9.36
CA ARG A 166 4.60 0.01 9.71
C ARG A 166 3.35 0.21 8.84
N TYR A 167 3.04 -0.79 8.05
CA TYR A 167 1.84 -0.88 7.23
C TYR A 167 0.80 -1.73 7.94
N ARG A 168 -0.37 -1.16 8.16
CA ARG A 168 -1.51 -1.83 8.78
C ARG A 168 -2.12 -2.82 7.80
N SER A 169 -2.65 -3.92 8.33
CA SER A 169 -3.52 -4.80 7.56
C SER A 169 -4.80 -4.05 7.17
N ARG A 170 -5.41 -4.48 6.07
CA ARG A 170 -6.76 -4.08 5.65
C ARG A 170 -7.69 -5.26 5.85
N PRO A 171 -8.87 -5.07 6.46
CA PRO A 171 -9.76 -6.17 6.79
C PRO A 171 -10.25 -6.91 5.55
N VAL A 172 -10.52 -8.20 5.71
CA VAL A 172 -11.35 -8.96 4.78
C VAL A 172 -12.79 -8.52 5.01
N ILE A 173 -13.54 -8.20 3.96
CA ILE A 173 -14.96 -7.89 4.06
C ILE A 173 -15.74 -9.05 3.46
N VAL A 174 -16.58 -9.67 4.28
CA VAL A 174 -17.41 -10.81 3.89
C VAL A 174 -18.87 -10.44 4.12
N GLU A 175 -19.69 -10.59 3.08
CA GLU A 175 -21.14 -10.54 3.21
C GLU A 175 -21.67 -11.89 3.67
N VAL A 176 -22.53 -11.85 4.68
CA VAL A 176 -23.21 -13.01 5.26
C VAL A 176 -24.64 -12.64 5.61
N HIS A 177 -25.51 -13.66 5.74
CA HIS A 177 -26.88 -13.42 6.17
C HIS A 177 -26.85 -12.88 7.62
N PRO A 178 -27.74 -11.95 8.02
CA PRO A 178 -27.70 -11.33 9.36
C PRO A 178 -27.72 -12.31 10.56
N CYS A 179 -28.19 -13.54 10.34
CA CYS A 179 -28.19 -14.60 11.36
C CYS A 179 -26.83 -15.34 11.48
N ASP A 180 -25.99 -15.28 10.45
CA ASP A 180 -24.69 -15.97 10.36
C ASP A 180 -23.53 -15.11 10.86
N ILE A 181 -23.79 -13.84 11.19
CA ILE A 181 -22.77 -12.96 11.79
C ILE A 181 -22.26 -13.63 13.08
N PRO A 182 -20.94 -13.84 13.27
CA PRO A 182 -20.45 -14.51 14.46
C PRO A 182 -20.55 -13.62 15.70
N LYS A 183 -20.79 -14.23 16.86
CA LYS A 183 -20.84 -13.53 18.15
C LYS A 183 -19.57 -12.69 18.39
N GLY A 184 -19.76 -11.43 18.77
CA GLY A 184 -18.66 -10.49 19.01
C GLY A 184 -18.37 -9.57 17.83
N ASN A 185 -18.99 -9.79 16.67
CA ASN A 185 -18.93 -8.89 15.53
C ASN A 185 -20.10 -7.91 15.53
N GLU A 186 -19.90 -6.75 14.90
CA GLU A 186 -20.94 -5.77 14.67
C GLU A 186 -22.09 -6.39 13.85
N GLY A 187 -23.34 -6.09 14.22
CA GLY A 187 -24.52 -6.66 13.57
C GLY A 187 -24.96 -8.03 14.07
N TYR A 188 -24.25 -8.66 15.01
CA TYR A 188 -24.69 -9.93 15.61
C TYR A 188 -26.04 -9.79 16.31
N THR A 189 -27.03 -10.56 15.86
CA THR A 189 -28.39 -10.56 16.44
C THR A 189 -28.64 -11.72 17.42
N GLY A 190 -27.87 -12.81 17.30
CA GLY A 190 -28.12 -14.06 18.04
C GLY A 190 -29.37 -14.83 17.59
N SER A 191 -30.07 -14.34 16.56
CA SER A 191 -31.24 -15.00 15.99
C SER A 191 -30.84 -16.25 15.20
N PRO A 192 -31.57 -17.36 15.32
CA PRO A 192 -31.31 -18.55 14.52
C PRO A 192 -31.58 -18.27 13.04
N CYS A 193 -30.77 -18.89 12.17
CA CYS A 193 -30.99 -18.82 10.74
C CYS A 193 -32.26 -19.54 10.31
N PRO A 194 -33.01 -19.01 9.33
CA PRO A 194 -34.14 -19.72 8.77
C PRO A 194 -33.64 -21.02 8.12
N THR A 195 -34.21 -22.15 8.52
CA THR A 195 -33.92 -23.45 7.89
C THR A 195 -34.59 -23.49 6.53
N THR A 196 -33.79 -23.59 5.47
CA THR A 196 -34.30 -23.89 4.13
C THR A 196 -34.95 -25.28 4.18
N THR A 197 -36.27 -25.33 4.31
CA THR A 197 -37.00 -26.59 4.23
C THR A 197 -37.02 -26.97 2.75
N THR A 198 -36.04 -27.76 2.31
CA THR A 198 -36.07 -28.40 1.00
C THR A 198 -37.28 -29.31 0.97
N THR A 199 -38.41 -28.79 0.51
CA THR A 199 -39.56 -29.60 0.16
C THR A 199 -39.13 -30.38 -1.06
N THR A 200 -38.68 -31.62 -0.86
CA THR A 200 -38.55 -32.60 -1.94
C THR A 200 -39.92 -32.79 -2.55
N VAL A 201 -40.23 -32.01 -3.58
CA VAL A 201 -41.37 -32.28 -4.45
C VAL A 201 -41.07 -33.62 -5.12
N PRO A 202 -41.89 -34.67 -4.92
CA PRO A 202 -41.68 -35.94 -5.61
C PRO A 202 -41.74 -35.67 -7.12
N LEU A 203 -40.75 -36.18 -7.84
CA LEU A 203 -40.72 -36.11 -9.30
C LEU A 203 -42.01 -36.75 -9.83
N ALA A 204 -42.90 -35.96 -10.43
CA ALA A 204 -44.10 -36.48 -11.04
C ALA A 204 -43.70 -37.35 -12.24
N THR A 205 -43.95 -38.65 -12.13
CA THR A 205 -43.73 -39.63 -13.20
C THR A 205 -44.75 -39.36 -14.31
N THR A 206 -44.37 -38.61 -15.33
CA THR A 206 -45.20 -38.44 -16.53
C THR A 206 -45.03 -39.68 -17.41
N THR A 207 -46.02 -40.57 -17.38
CA THR A 207 -46.09 -41.72 -18.30
C THR A 207 -46.49 -41.21 -19.68
N THR A 208 -45.52 -41.10 -20.60
CA THR A 208 -45.80 -40.74 -22.00
C THR A 208 -46.40 -41.94 -22.73
N THR A 209 -47.70 -41.90 -23.02
CA THR A 209 -48.36 -42.87 -23.91
C THR A 209 -47.96 -42.56 -25.35
N VAL A 210 -47.23 -43.48 -25.98
CA VAL A 210 -46.84 -43.41 -27.40
C VAL A 210 -48.04 -43.78 -28.27
N ALA A 211 -48.45 -42.88 -29.16
CA ALA A 211 -49.47 -43.15 -30.19
C ALA A 211 -48.89 -43.98 -31.35
N PRO A 212 -49.68 -44.87 -31.99
CA PRO A 212 -49.17 -45.75 -33.05
C PRO A 212 -48.99 -45.00 -34.37
N THR A 213 -47.83 -45.19 -35.00
CA THR A 213 -47.50 -44.71 -36.34
C THR A 213 -48.14 -45.62 -37.40
N THR A 214 -48.98 -45.03 -38.26
CA THR A 214 -49.46 -45.66 -39.49
C THR A 214 -48.44 -45.43 -40.62
N THR A 215 -47.87 -46.52 -41.12
CA THR A 215 -47.05 -46.55 -42.34
C THR A 215 -47.93 -46.89 -43.53
N THR A 216 -47.88 -46.08 -44.58
CA THR A 216 -48.45 -46.41 -45.91
C THR A 216 -47.30 -46.45 -46.91
N ALA A 217 -47.10 -47.61 -47.55
CA ALA A 217 -46.18 -47.83 -48.66
C ALA A 217 -46.80 -47.36 -49.99
N PRO A 218 -45.98 -47.12 -51.03
CA PRO A 218 -45.59 -48.23 -51.91
C PRO A 218 -44.08 -48.40 -52.09
#